data_AF-A0A512C622-F1
#
_entry.id   AF-A0A512C622-F1
#
_cell.length_a   1.000
_cell.length_b   1.000
_cell.length_c   1.000
_cell.angle_alpha   90.00
_cell.angle_beta   90.00
_cell.angle_gamma   90.00
#
_symmetry.space_group_name_H-M   'P 1'
#
loop_
_entity.id
_entity.type
_entity.pdbx_description
1 polymer ?
#
loop_
_entity_poly.entity_id
_entity_poly.type
_entity_poly.pdbx_seq_one_letter_code
_entity_poly.pdbx_strand_id
1 'polypeptide(L)'
;MVLEKYESETFVAVALLLLISITMLLGYRYFDLHHEAYAYENIFVVLWVPVGAVICYLLNVSVGLGSVLSAGITGTLASFLPLINKKSEYINKIPAAIYCGAFIGMSSLKITPSIGFVVAAGMVGSGIMLLSKNLFLGIGGKLGTVAFVGVVIVSLIYWFIK
;
A
#
# COMPACT_ATOMS: atom_id res chain seq x y z
N MET A 1 -18.05 -32.12 -18.87
CA MET A 1 -18.71 -30.99 -18.18
C MET A 1 -17.80 -30.29 -17.15
N VAL A 2 -17.04 -30.98 -16.28
CA VAL A 2 -16.11 -30.31 -15.32
C VAL A 2 -14.84 -29.76 -15.98
N LEU A 3 -14.27 -30.48 -16.95
CA LEU A 3 -13.04 -30.06 -17.66
C LEU A 3 -13.24 -28.81 -18.54
N GLU A 4 -14.38 -28.73 -19.23
CA GLU A 4 -14.77 -27.57 -20.05
C GLU A 4 -14.95 -26.29 -19.23
N LYS A 5 -15.46 -26.42 -18.00
CA LYS A 5 -15.60 -25.29 -17.07
C LYS A 5 -14.23 -24.80 -16.59
N TYR A 6 -13.28 -25.71 -16.37
CA TYR A 6 -11.93 -25.37 -15.91
C TYR A 6 -11.10 -24.69 -17.02
N GLU A 7 -11.19 -25.16 -18.26
CA GLU A 7 -10.52 -24.50 -19.39
C GLU A 7 -11.07 -23.09 -19.66
N SER A 8 -12.39 -22.90 -19.54
CA SER A 8 -13.03 -21.58 -19.69
C SER A 8 -12.57 -20.59 -18.61
N GLU A 9 -12.55 -20.99 -17.33
CA GLU A 9 -12.06 -20.13 -16.23
C GLU A 9 -10.56 -19.78 -16.40
N THR A 10 -9.76 -20.74 -16.87
CA THR A 10 -8.32 -20.52 -17.11
C THR A 10 -8.11 -19.54 -18.27
N PHE A 11 -8.87 -19.68 -19.36
CA PHE A 11 -8.81 -18.77 -20.50
C PHE A 11 -9.23 -17.34 -20.10
N VAL A 12 -10.31 -17.20 -19.31
CA VAL A 12 -10.76 -15.90 -18.78
C VAL A 12 -9.69 -15.27 -17.88
N ALA A 13 -9.05 -16.05 -17.01
CA ALA A 13 -7.98 -15.55 -16.15
C ALA A 13 -6.76 -15.06 -16.98
N VAL A 14 -6.35 -15.81 -18.00
CA VAL A 14 -5.25 -15.42 -18.89
C VAL A 14 -5.60 -14.16 -19.69
N ALA A 15 -6.82 -14.07 -20.22
CA ALA A 15 -7.29 -12.89 -20.94
C ALA A 15 -7.29 -11.63 -20.05
N LEU A 16 -7.75 -11.75 -18.80
CA LEU A 16 -7.71 -10.67 -17.81
C LEU A 16 -6.28 -10.22 -17.48
N LEU A 17 -5.35 -11.17 -17.29
CA LEU A 17 -3.94 -10.84 -17.04
C LEU A 17 -3.31 -10.09 -18.21
N LEU A 18 -3.60 -10.50 -19.44
CA LEU A 18 -3.12 -9.81 -20.65
C LEU A 18 -3.71 -8.39 -20.76
N LEU A 19 -5.00 -8.22 -20.46
CA LEU A 19 -5.65 -6.91 -20.46
C LEU A 19 -5.01 -5.97 -19.41
N ILE A 20 -4.75 -6.46 -18.20
CA ILE A 20 -4.10 -5.69 -17.12
C ILE A 20 -2.67 -5.29 -17.53
N SER A 21 -1.92 -6.22 -18.16
CA SER A 21 -0.58 -5.94 -18.65
C SER A 21 -0.57 -4.87 -19.74
N ILE A 22 -1.49 -4.95 -20.70
CA ILE A 22 -1.62 -3.97 -21.79
C ILE A 22 -2.00 -2.58 -21.25
N THR A 23 -2.94 -2.51 -20.31
CA THR A 23 -3.34 -1.24 -19.69
C THR A 23 -2.22 -0.63 -18.86
N MET A 24 -1.44 -1.43 -18.13
CA MET A 24 -0.21 -0.94 -17.48
C MET A 24 0.82 -0.42 -18.48
N LEU A 25 1.03 -1.12 -19.59
CA LEU A 25 2.02 -0.75 -20.60
C LEU A 25 1.62 0.53 -21.36
N LEU A 26 0.33 0.70 -21.64
CA LEU A 26 -0.24 1.95 -22.17
C LEU A 26 -0.18 3.09 -21.14
N GLY A 27 -0.50 2.80 -19.87
CA GLY A 27 -0.40 3.75 -18.77
C GLY A 27 1.03 4.25 -18.57
N TYR A 28 2.03 3.36 -18.66
CA TYR A 28 3.45 3.71 -18.60
C TYR A 28 3.89 4.59 -19.77
N ARG A 29 3.23 4.47 -20.94
CA ARG A 29 3.50 5.34 -22.10
C ARG A 29 2.79 6.69 -22.05
N TYR A 30 1.64 6.76 -21.38
CA TYR A 30 0.83 7.98 -21.31
C TYR A 30 1.19 8.87 -20.10
N PHE A 31 1.57 8.25 -18.98
CA PHE A 31 1.97 8.94 -17.77
C PHE A 31 3.49 9.09 -17.76
N ASP A 32 3.96 10.32 -18.01
CA ASP A 32 5.36 10.65 -17.82
C ASP A 32 5.69 10.53 -16.32
N LEU A 33 6.21 9.36 -15.94
CA LEU A 33 6.50 8.97 -14.56
C LEU A 33 7.73 9.71 -14.00
N HIS A 34 8.27 10.71 -14.69
CA HIS A 34 9.34 11.59 -14.23
C HIS A 34 8.84 12.71 -13.30
N HIS A 35 8.07 12.35 -12.25
CA HIS A 35 7.94 13.23 -11.08
C HIS A 35 9.12 12.99 -10.14
N GLU A 36 10.29 13.43 -10.61
CA GLU A 36 11.55 13.58 -9.89
C GLU A 36 11.39 14.66 -8.79
N ALA A 37 10.75 14.32 -7.67
CA ALA A 37 10.91 15.03 -6.39
C ALA A 37 10.19 14.28 -5.24
N TYR A 38 10.62 13.05 -4.95
CA TYR A 38 10.20 12.35 -3.71
C TYR A 38 10.89 12.93 -2.46
N ALA A 39 10.98 14.25 -2.37
CA ALA A 39 11.27 14.91 -1.10
C ALA A 39 9.95 14.95 -0.32
N TYR A 40 9.78 14.02 0.62
CA TYR A 40 8.75 14.17 1.66
C TYR A 40 9.13 15.38 2.53
N GLU A 41 9.01 16.61 2.02
CA GLU A 41 9.39 17.81 2.77
C GLU A 41 8.48 17.99 3.98
N ASN A 42 7.21 17.62 3.85
CA ASN A 42 6.24 17.75 4.92
C ASN A 42 6.17 16.45 5.74
N ILE A 43 6.71 16.50 6.95
CA ILE A 43 6.60 15.43 7.96
C ILE A 43 5.14 14.98 8.19
N PHE A 44 4.19 15.89 7.95
CA PHE A 44 2.76 15.64 8.02
C PHE A 44 2.25 14.59 7.02
N VAL A 45 2.89 14.43 5.85
CA VAL A 45 2.46 13.41 4.85
C VAL A 45 2.58 12.02 5.42
N VAL A 46 3.63 11.78 6.20
CA VAL A 46 4.00 10.44 6.67
C VAL A 46 3.12 9.98 7.84
N LEU A 47 2.42 10.93 8.49
CA LEU A 47 1.39 10.64 9.49
C LEU A 47 0.15 9.97 8.88
N TRP A 48 -0.03 10.02 7.57
CA TRP A 48 -1.12 9.30 6.89
C TRP A 48 -0.87 7.80 6.76
N VAL A 49 0.35 7.31 6.99
CA VAL A 49 0.68 5.88 6.97
C VAL A 49 -0.14 5.08 8.00
N PRO A 50 -0.15 5.43 9.31
CA PRO A 50 -0.97 4.71 10.28
C PRO A 50 -2.47 4.81 9.98
N VAL A 51 -2.94 5.92 9.40
CA VAL A 51 -4.34 6.08 8.97
C VAL A 51 -4.67 5.05 7.88
N GLY A 52 -3.84 4.95 6.85
CA GLY A 52 -4.00 3.95 5.78
C GLY A 52 -3.92 2.52 6.30
N ALA A 53 -3.04 2.25 7.28
CA ALA A 53 -2.90 0.95 7.90
C ALA A 53 -4.16 0.53 8.67
N VAL A 54 -4.73 1.44 9.46
CA VAL A 54 -5.97 1.19 10.21
C VAL A 54 -7.14 0.99 9.26
N ILE A 55 -7.30 1.83 8.23
CA ILE A 55 -8.38 1.68 7.24
C ILE A 55 -8.28 0.30 6.57
N CYS A 56 -7.10 -0.05 6.03
CA CYS A 56 -6.92 -1.33 5.37
C CYS A 56 -7.14 -2.52 6.32
N TYR A 57 -6.69 -2.42 7.57
CA TYR A 57 -6.92 -3.45 8.59
C TYR A 57 -8.40 -3.61 8.92
N LEU A 58 -9.15 -2.51 9.07
CA LEU A 58 -10.59 -2.54 9.33
C LEU A 58 -11.35 -3.16 8.15
N LEU A 59 -11.01 -2.82 6.91
CA LEU A 59 -11.61 -3.48 5.74
C LEU A 59 -11.28 -4.99 5.71
N ASN A 60 -10.05 -5.36 6.07
CA ASN A 60 -9.61 -6.75 6.07
C ASN A 60 -10.32 -7.57 7.15
N VAL A 61 -10.44 -7.03 8.38
CA VAL A 61 -10.96 -7.74 9.55
C VAL A 61 -12.47 -7.60 9.70
N SER A 62 -13.00 -6.37 9.64
CA SER A 62 -14.42 -6.11 9.90
C SER A 62 -15.31 -6.47 8.73
N VAL A 63 -14.85 -6.28 7.49
CA VAL A 63 -15.65 -6.55 6.28
C VAL A 63 -15.32 -7.93 5.68
N GLY A 64 -14.17 -8.52 6.02
CA GLY A 64 -13.79 -9.85 5.54
C GLY A 64 -13.46 -9.91 4.04
N LEU A 65 -13.17 -8.76 3.42
CA LEU A 65 -12.82 -8.63 1.99
C LEU A 65 -11.49 -9.33 1.64
N GLY A 66 -10.71 -9.71 2.65
CA GLY A 66 -9.37 -10.26 2.50
C GLY A 66 -8.31 -9.19 2.23
N SER A 67 -7.05 -9.57 2.38
CA SER A 67 -5.92 -8.63 2.42
C SER A 67 -5.71 -7.88 1.10
N VAL A 68 -5.92 -8.55 -0.04
CA VAL A 68 -5.67 -7.98 -1.37
C VAL A 68 -6.74 -6.95 -1.74
N LEU A 69 -8.03 -7.29 -1.60
CA LEU A 69 -9.12 -6.36 -1.91
C LEU A 69 -9.12 -5.15 -0.98
N SER A 70 -8.83 -5.36 0.31
CA SER A 70 -8.75 -4.27 1.29
C SER A 70 -7.65 -3.27 0.95
N ALA A 71 -6.46 -3.75 0.58
CA ALA A 71 -5.36 -2.89 0.15
C ALA A 71 -5.68 -2.18 -1.18
N GLY A 72 -6.31 -2.89 -2.12
CA GLY A 72 -6.76 -2.34 -3.40
C GLY A 72 -7.76 -1.20 -3.23
N ILE A 73 -8.80 -1.40 -2.42
CA ILE A 73 -9.81 -0.37 -2.12
C ILE A 73 -9.15 0.83 -1.42
N THR A 74 -8.34 0.58 -0.40
CA THR A 74 -7.67 1.65 0.36
C THR A 74 -6.76 2.48 -0.56
N GLY A 75 -5.96 1.83 -1.41
CA GLY A 75 -5.09 2.52 -2.38
C GLY A 75 -5.87 3.26 -3.47
N THR A 76 -6.96 2.67 -3.96
CA THR A 76 -7.81 3.28 -4.99
C THR A 76 -8.49 4.53 -4.45
N LEU A 77 -9.06 4.48 -3.25
CA LEU A 77 -9.63 5.64 -2.56
C LEU A 77 -8.57 6.71 -2.31
N ALA A 78 -7.37 6.32 -1.90
CA ALA A 78 -6.25 7.25 -1.72
C ALA A 78 -5.85 7.95 -3.04
N SER A 79 -5.94 7.26 -4.18
CA SER A 79 -5.64 7.83 -5.51
C SER A 79 -6.60 8.96 -5.92
N PHE A 80 -7.80 9.01 -5.34
CA PHE A 80 -8.76 10.10 -5.60
C PHE A 80 -8.47 11.38 -4.80
N LEU A 81 -7.66 11.30 -3.73
CA LEU A 81 -7.36 12.46 -2.87
C LEU A 81 -6.70 13.63 -3.62
N PRO A 82 -5.74 13.41 -4.54
CA PRO A 82 -5.15 14.44 -5.40
C PRO A 82 -6.14 15.20 -6.29
N LEU A 83 -7.29 14.59 -6.65
CA LEU A 83 -8.28 15.26 -7.51
C LEU A 83 -8.99 16.42 -6.80
N ILE A 84 -9.01 16.43 -5.46
CA ILE A 84 -9.67 17.47 -4.67
C ILE A 84 -8.90 18.79 -4.78
N ASN A 85 -7.56 18.76 -4.89
CA ASN A 85 -6.76 19.99 -5.00
C ASN A 85 -5.41 19.74 -5.68
N LYS A 86 -5.43 19.73 -7.03
CA LYS A 86 -4.27 19.39 -7.88
C LYS A 86 -3.07 20.33 -7.72
N LYS A 87 -3.28 21.56 -7.24
CA LYS A 87 -2.23 22.59 -7.08
C LYS A 87 -1.37 22.42 -5.82
N SER A 88 -1.78 21.60 -4.85
CA SER A 88 -1.03 21.43 -3.59
C SER A 88 -0.08 20.24 -3.68
N GLU A 89 1.23 20.51 -3.60
CA GLU A 89 2.27 19.49 -3.61
C GLU A 89 2.14 18.50 -2.43
N TYR A 90 1.53 18.95 -1.32
CA TYR A 90 1.26 18.13 -0.15
C TYR A 90 0.26 17.01 -0.45
N ILE A 91 -0.88 17.33 -1.06
CA ILE A 91 -1.98 16.37 -1.28
C ILE A 91 -1.60 15.32 -2.31
N ASN A 92 -0.79 15.69 -3.31
CA ASN A 92 -0.26 14.74 -4.30
C ASN A 92 0.63 13.64 -3.68
N LYS A 93 1.21 13.88 -2.49
CA LYS A 93 2.12 12.93 -1.81
C LYS A 93 1.41 12.02 -0.79
N ILE A 94 0.19 12.36 -0.38
CA ILE A 94 -0.61 11.56 0.57
C ILE A 94 -0.93 10.14 0.08
N PRO A 95 -1.27 9.91 -1.22
CA PRO A 95 -1.63 8.57 -1.69
C PRO A 95 -0.53 7.55 -1.46
N ALA A 96 0.73 7.93 -1.67
CA ALA A 96 1.88 7.05 -1.45
C ALA A 96 2.02 6.66 0.05
N ALA A 97 1.78 7.61 0.96
CA ALA A 97 1.80 7.34 2.40
C ALA A 97 0.65 6.42 2.84
N ILE A 98 -0.57 6.69 2.37
CA ILE A 98 -1.73 5.84 2.67
C ILE A 98 -1.52 4.43 2.11
N TYR A 99 -0.97 4.32 0.89
CA TYR A 99 -0.69 3.03 0.26
C TYR A 99 0.41 2.25 0.98
N CYS A 100 1.46 2.94 1.48
CA CYS A 100 2.43 2.33 2.39
C CYS A 100 1.76 1.77 3.64
N GLY A 101 0.81 2.53 4.22
CA GLY A 101 -0.01 2.08 5.34
C GLY A 101 -0.84 0.84 5.00
N ALA A 102 -1.45 0.81 3.81
CA ALA A 102 -2.24 -0.33 3.35
C ALA A 102 -1.44 -1.64 3.35
N PHE A 103 -0.15 -1.61 2.98
CA PHE A 103 0.74 -2.78 3.09
C PHE A 103 0.96 -3.25 4.53
N ILE A 104 0.97 -2.34 5.50
CA ILE A 104 1.04 -2.69 6.92
C ILE A 104 -0.28 -3.36 7.34
N GLY A 105 -1.41 -2.74 6.99
CA GLY A 105 -2.76 -3.22 7.34
C GLY A 105 -3.18 -4.54 6.68
N MET A 106 -2.60 -4.88 5.52
CA MET A 106 -2.84 -6.15 4.85
C MET A 106 -2.07 -7.34 5.44
N SER A 107 -1.20 -7.10 6.43
CA SER A 107 -0.42 -8.16 7.08
C SER A 107 -1.32 -9.21 7.74
N SER A 108 -0.82 -10.45 7.83
CA SER A 108 -1.57 -11.57 8.40
C SER A 108 -1.94 -11.32 9.87
N LEU A 109 -3.19 -11.61 10.22
CA LEU A 109 -3.73 -11.48 11.59
C LEU A 109 -2.97 -12.30 12.64
N LYS A 110 -2.20 -13.31 12.21
CA LYS A 110 -1.30 -14.05 13.10
C LYS A 110 -0.16 -13.18 13.64
N ILE A 111 0.27 -12.19 12.86
CA ILE A 111 1.38 -11.27 13.16
C ILE A 111 0.83 -9.93 13.68
N THR A 112 -0.32 -9.48 13.16
CA THR A 112 -1.03 -8.25 13.55
C THR A 112 -2.32 -8.57 14.34
N PRO A 113 -2.23 -9.08 15.58
CA PRO A 113 -3.40 -9.55 16.32
C PRO A 113 -4.31 -8.43 16.83
N SER A 114 -3.83 -7.18 16.86
CA SER A 114 -4.57 -6.04 17.40
C SER A 114 -4.39 -4.77 16.58
N ILE A 115 -5.40 -3.90 16.64
CA ILE A 115 -5.34 -2.54 16.08
C ILE A 115 -4.15 -1.78 16.67
N GLY A 116 -3.84 -1.97 17.95
CA GLY A 116 -2.68 -1.35 18.60
C GLY A 116 -1.35 -1.73 17.95
N PHE A 117 -1.19 -3.01 17.57
CA PHE A 117 -0.02 -3.46 16.82
C PHE A 117 0.07 -2.78 15.45
N VAL A 118 -1.05 -2.69 14.72
CA VAL A 118 -1.11 -2.06 13.40
C VAL A 118 -0.77 -0.58 13.46
N VAL A 119 -1.27 0.12 14.48
CA VAL A 119 -0.93 1.54 14.72
C VAL A 119 0.55 1.69 15.05
N ALA A 120 1.11 0.85 15.91
CA ALA A 120 2.52 0.86 16.24
C ALA A 120 3.40 0.59 15.01
N ALA A 121 3.06 -0.43 14.21
CA ALA A 121 3.75 -0.74 12.96
C ALA A 121 3.63 0.41 11.95
N GLY A 122 2.47 1.06 11.88
CA GLY A 122 2.23 2.27 11.11
C GLY A 122 3.15 3.42 11.52
N MET A 123 3.29 3.69 12.83
CA MET A 123 4.18 4.74 13.35
C MET A 123 5.66 4.44 13.04
N VAL A 124 6.10 3.20 13.25
CA VAL A 124 7.48 2.80 12.91
C VAL A 124 7.70 2.90 11.40
N GLY A 125 6.73 2.45 10.60
CA GLY A 125 6.73 2.60 9.15
C GLY A 125 6.83 4.07 8.71
N SER A 126 6.10 4.99 9.34
CA SER A 126 6.24 6.44 9.10
C SER A 126 7.66 6.93 9.38
N GLY A 127 8.26 6.49 10.50
CA GLY A 127 9.64 6.84 10.85
C GLY A 127 10.64 6.35 9.80
N ILE A 128 10.53 5.09 9.37
CA ILE A 128 11.39 4.51 8.33
C ILE A 128 11.17 5.22 7.00
N MET A 129 9.93 5.56 6.64
CA MET A 129 9.61 6.27 5.41
C MET A 129 10.25 7.67 5.39
N LEU A 130 10.31 8.36 6.54
CA LEU A 130 11.03 9.63 6.70
C LEU A 130 12.54 9.47 6.52
N LEU A 131 13.13 8.39 7.04
CA LEU A 131 14.57 8.11 6.90
C LEU A 131 14.93 7.69 5.46
N SER A 132 14.01 6.99 4.80
CA SER A 132 14.17 6.44 3.45
C SER A 132 14.00 7.49 2.33
N LYS A 133 13.81 8.78 2.67
CA LYS A 133 13.60 9.87 1.70
C LYS A 133 14.65 9.87 0.57
N ASN A 134 15.93 9.80 0.92
CA ASN A 134 17.04 9.88 -0.04
C ASN A 134 17.61 8.53 -0.51
N LEU A 135 17.27 7.42 0.16
CA LEU A 135 17.96 6.14 -0.06
C LEU A 135 17.45 5.35 -1.28
N PHE A 136 16.20 5.60 -1.70
CA PHE A 136 15.53 4.82 -2.76
C PHE A 136 14.76 5.75 -3.70
N LEU A 137 15.47 6.67 -4.36
CA LEU A 137 14.89 7.48 -5.43
C LEU A 137 14.79 6.62 -6.70
N GLY A 138 13.61 6.58 -7.33
CA GLY A 138 13.39 5.86 -8.60
C GLY A 138 13.29 4.33 -8.53
N ILE A 139 13.44 3.72 -7.34
CA ILE A 139 13.38 2.25 -7.19
C ILE A 139 11.95 1.81 -6.85
N GLY A 140 11.37 0.99 -7.73
CA GLY A 140 10.09 0.32 -7.49
C GLY A 140 10.14 -0.59 -6.26
N GLY A 141 9.07 -0.64 -5.48
CA GLY A 141 8.98 -1.46 -4.27
C GLY A 141 9.34 -0.77 -2.94
N LYS A 142 9.79 0.49 -2.97
CA LYS A 142 10.15 1.27 -1.75
C LYS A 142 9.09 1.22 -0.64
N LEU A 143 7.84 1.48 -0.99
CA LEU A 143 6.73 1.55 -0.01
C LEU A 143 6.51 0.19 0.68
N GLY A 144 6.62 -0.91 -0.08
CA GLY A 144 6.49 -2.27 0.46
C GLY A 144 7.63 -2.62 1.41
N THR A 145 8.87 -2.28 1.05
CA THR A 145 10.04 -2.52 1.92
C THR A 145 9.92 -1.75 3.25
N VAL A 146 9.50 -0.48 3.19
CA VAL A 146 9.30 0.35 4.38
C VAL A 146 8.22 -0.25 5.28
N ALA A 147 7.09 -0.67 4.71
CA ALA A 147 6.02 -1.33 5.44
C ALA A 147 6.50 -2.65 6.08
N PHE A 148 7.24 -3.47 5.33
CA PHE A 148 7.79 -4.73 5.80
C PHE A 148 8.72 -4.54 7.00
N VAL A 149 9.70 -3.63 6.89
CA VAL A 149 10.63 -3.34 7.99
C VAL A 149 9.89 -2.81 9.21
N GLY A 150 8.88 -1.96 9.02
CA GLY A 150 8.04 -1.45 10.11
C GLY A 150 7.31 -2.57 10.87
N VAL A 151 6.67 -3.49 10.15
CA VAL A 151 5.98 -4.65 10.74
C VAL A 151 6.96 -5.58 11.44
N VAL A 152 8.12 -5.87 10.84
CA VAL A 152 9.14 -6.77 11.43
C VAL A 152 9.68 -6.21 12.74
N ILE A 153 10.00 -4.91 12.80
CA ILE A 153 10.50 -4.27 14.04
C ILE A 153 9.46 -4.39 15.15
N VAL A 154 8.19 -4.06 14.87
CA VAL A 154 7.13 -4.14 15.89
C VAL A 154 6.84 -5.59 16.28
N SER A 155 6.92 -6.52 15.32
CA SER A 155 6.80 -7.95 15.60
C SER A 155 7.91 -8.45 16.54
N LEU A 156 9.15 -8.03 16.30
CA LEU A 156 10.29 -8.35 17.18
C LEU A 156 10.11 -7.76 18.57
N ILE A 157 9.71 -6.49 18.68
CA ILE A 157 9.44 -5.84 19.97
C ILE A 157 8.35 -6.61 20.72
N TYR A 158 7.27 -6.97 20.04
CA TYR A 158 6.17 -7.73 20.64
C TYR A 158 6.60 -9.13 21.08
N TRP A 159 7.50 -9.76 20.33
CA TRP A 159 8.08 -11.06 20.69
C TRP A 159 8.98 -10.98 21.93
N PHE A 160 9.73 -9.88 22.13
CA PHE A 160 10.56 -9.70 23.33
C PHE A 160 9.77 -9.37 24.60
N ILE A 161 8.57 -8.80 24.47
CA ILE A 161 7.72 -8.41 25.60
C ILE A 161 6.88 -9.59 26.14
N LYS A 162 6.67 -10.63 25.33
CA LYS A 162 5.84 -11.79 25.66
C LYS A 162 6.68 -13.01 25.97
#